data_AF-A0A9Q0YGP5-F1
#
_entry.id   AF-A0A9Q0YGP5-F1
#
_cell.length_a   1.000
_cell.length_b   1.000
_cell.length_c   1.000
_cell.angle_alpha   90.00
_cell.angle_beta   90.00
_cell.angle_gamma   90.00
#
_symmetry.space_group_name_H-M   'P 1'
#
loop_
_entity.id
_entity.type
_entity.pdbx_description
1 polymer ?
#
loop_
_entity_poly.entity_id
_entity_poly.type
_entity_poly.pdbx_seq_one_letter_code
_entity_poly.pdbx_strand_id
1 'polypeptide(L)'
;MPKQRVGRNPNKRNVSRSYSFPKGDRYEQVCQRFFMSTLDISESVIRHALKHKGSSGTFTSLDQRGKHSPANKTPALQIEGVRMHIRSIPSMESHYTRKDTQRKYLDSGLSIRKMHRDLYPAWCQKHGYAPVSEKVHRTIFNTEFNLGFHQPKKDRCLACTKFENLTGDAKEEFRPNHEEHLLRKEESATMKDADKTASANDPNLQVITFDLHAVLQTPFTDVGLLYYKRKLSVYNFTIYEQDTRKGYCYLWPESEGKRGANEIASCLLSYLRSLPPNIHHVTSFSDTCTGQNRNVHVAAALLYAVRVLDNIHTIDQKFMESGHSSMEVDSMHSAIEREKKTQKVYNTHEWAMICRAARRGKGTIPYEVQELKHRDFYDFQKLSEQLISNKSISVDGKKINWMKIKWFRFLKEKPSSFLCKERLTDNEFIEVNVACTPTARGRQRHNNVQQPQTLELKQVYQSSLPITTAKKADLISLLDNGAIPEEYRLFYVNLKSRRDMRDILPQPDAEEEDVDLVEA
;
A
#
# COMPACT_ATOMS: atom_id res chain seq x y z
N MET A 1 -21.75 -90.97 35.22
CA MET A 1 -20.45 -91.62 35.55
C MET A 1 -19.58 -91.64 34.29
N PRO A 2 -18.25 -91.44 34.40
CA PRO A 2 -17.46 -90.60 33.50
C PRO A 2 -16.40 -91.36 32.67
N LYS A 3 -15.71 -90.60 31.78
CA LYS A 3 -14.40 -90.79 31.09
C LYS A 3 -14.57 -90.73 29.56
N GLN A 4 -13.74 -90.07 28.75
CA GLN A 4 -12.60 -89.18 28.89
C GLN A 4 -12.37 -88.62 27.47
N ARG A 5 -12.12 -87.32 27.30
CA ARG A 5 -11.19 -86.86 26.27
C ARG A 5 -10.31 -85.77 26.86
N VAL A 6 -9.12 -86.22 27.26
CA VAL A 6 -8.00 -85.40 27.71
C VAL A 6 -7.47 -84.65 26.49
N GLY A 7 -7.88 -83.39 26.33
CA GLY A 7 -7.17 -82.42 25.52
C GLY A 7 -6.08 -81.79 26.37
N ARG A 8 -4.82 -82.21 26.18
CA ARG A 8 -3.63 -81.55 26.74
C ARG A 8 -3.61 -80.11 26.21
N ASN A 9 -3.90 -79.13 27.07
CA ASN A 9 -3.60 -77.73 26.79
C ASN A 9 -2.43 -77.32 27.69
N PRO A 10 -1.18 -77.24 27.17
CA PRO A 10 -0.02 -76.92 27.98
C PRO A 10 0.07 -75.40 28.15
N ASN A 11 -0.88 -74.81 28.88
CA ASN A 11 -0.69 -73.44 29.36
C ASN A 11 0.19 -73.49 30.62
N LYS A 12 1.46 -73.92 30.44
CA LYS A 12 2.49 -73.80 31.47
C LYS A 12 2.71 -72.30 31.67
N ARG A 13 2.24 -71.76 32.80
CA ARG A 13 2.73 -70.46 33.29
C ARG A 13 4.25 -70.57 33.39
N ASN A 14 4.98 -69.87 32.52
CA ASN A 14 6.45 -69.84 32.57
C ASN A 14 6.97 -69.16 33.85
N VAL A 15 6.14 -68.34 34.51
CA VAL A 15 6.46 -67.66 35.76
C VAL A 15 5.21 -67.59 36.63
N SER A 16 5.32 -68.05 37.88
CA SER A 16 4.33 -67.79 38.93
C SER A 16 4.80 -66.61 39.78
N ARG A 17 3.89 -65.68 40.09
CA ARG A 17 4.19 -64.47 40.88
C ARG A 17 3.51 -64.57 42.24
N SER A 18 4.27 -64.40 43.31
CA SER A 18 3.77 -64.18 44.66
C SER A 18 3.88 -62.69 45.02
N TYR A 19 2.93 -62.20 45.80
CA TYR A 19 2.86 -60.83 46.28
C TYR A 19 2.83 -60.86 47.80
N SER A 20 3.56 -59.98 48.46
CA SER A 20 3.65 -59.97 49.92
C SER A 20 3.92 -58.56 50.45
N PHE A 21 3.44 -58.27 51.66
CA PHE A 21 3.75 -57.06 52.40
C PHE A 21 4.48 -57.38 53.72
N PRO A 22 5.39 -56.52 54.19
CA PRO A 22 6.02 -56.69 55.49
C PRO A 22 5.02 -56.45 56.63
N LYS A 23 5.06 -57.29 57.66
CA LYS A 23 4.27 -57.21 58.89
C LYS A 23 5.16 -57.62 60.06
N GLY A 24 5.79 -56.62 60.69
CA GLY A 24 6.91 -56.85 61.60
C GLY A 24 8.10 -57.47 60.87
N ASP A 25 8.70 -58.51 61.45
CA ASP A 25 9.87 -59.21 60.89
C ASP A 25 9.52 -60.28 59.84
N ARG A 26 8.25 -60.37 59.41
CA ARG A 26 7.80 -61.38 58.44
C ARG A 26 7.11 -60.72 57.25
N TYR A 27 7.17 -61.40 56.10
CA TYR A 27 6.38 -61.05 54.93
C TYR A 27 5.12 -61.91 54.89
N GLU A 28 3.95 -61.27 54.83
CA GLU A 28 2.67 -61.95 54.70
C GLU A 28 2.23 -61.95 53.24
N GLN A 29 1.93 -63.13 52.70
CA GLN A 29 1.53 -63.28 51.30
C GLN A 29 0.11 -62.77 51.11
N VAL A 30 -0.09 -61.94 50.09
CA VAL A 30 -1.37 -61.33 49.73
C VAL A 30 -1.76 -61.65 48.30
N CYS A 31 -3.03 -61.45 47.96
CA CYS A 31 -3.47 -61.56 46.58
C CYS A 31 -3.01 -60.35 45.74
N GLN A 32 -2.89 -60.53 44.43
CA GLN A 32 -2.47 -59.47 43.51
C GLN A 32 -3.38 -58.22 43.58
N ARG A 33 -4.69 -58.43 43.74
CA ARG A 33 -5.66 -57.32 43.85
C ARG A 33 -5.39 -56.47 45.08
N PHE A 34 -5.20 -57.12 46.24
CA PHE A 34 -4.84 -56.43 47.48
C PHE A 34 -3.52 -55.67 47.31
N PHE A 35 -2.49 -56.30 46.75
CA PHE A 35 -1.20 -55.65 46.49
C PHE A 35 -1.32 -54.38 45.63
N MET A 36 -2.10 -54.45 44.54
CA MET A 36 -2.34 -53.31 43.64
C MET A 36 -3.12 -52.20 44.32
N SER A 37 -4.21 -52.54 45.02
CA SER A 37 -5.06 -51.56 45.72
C SER A 37 -4.35 -50.89 46.90
N THR A 38 -3.54 -51.63 47.66
CA THR A 38 -2.81 -51.08 48.81
C THR A 38 -1.70 -50.11 48.39
N LEU A 39 -1.00 -50.37 47.29
CA LEU A 39 0.05 -49.47 46.77
C LEU A 39 -0.48 -48.44 45.76
N ASP A 40 -1.77 -48.48 45.45
CA ASP A 40 -2.43 -47.68 44.40
C ASP A 40 -1.70 -47.74 43.05
N ILE A 41 -1.30 -48.95 42.64
CA ILE A 41 -0.59 -49.18 41.37
C ILE A 41 -1.38 -50.11 40.45
N SER A 42 -1.32 -49.82 39.15
CA SER A 42 -1.92 -50.68 38.14
C SER A 42 -1.06 -51.91 37.83
N GLU A 43 -1.70 -52.94 37.27
CA GLU A 43 -0.98 -54.15 36.83
C GLU A 43 0.12 -53.83 35.79
N SER A 44 -0.08 -52.80 34.97
CA SER A 44 0.88 -52.35 33.97
C SER A 44 2.21 -51.94 34.61
N VAL A 45 2.17 -51.25 35.75
CA VAL A 45 3.37 -50.85 36.51
C VAL A 45 4.15 -52.07 36.97
N ILE A 46 3.45 -53.08 37.50
CA ILE A 46 4.08 -54.33 37.96
C ILE A 46 4.71 -55.08 36.79
N ARG A 47 4.00 -55.22 35.65
CA ARG A 47 4.54 -55.87 34.45
C ARG A 47 5.75 -55.12 33.90
N HIS A 48 5.70 -53.79 33.87
CA HIS A 48 6.78 -52.95 33.38
C HIS A 48 8.02 -53.03 34.28
N ALA A 49 7.83 -52.99 35.60
CA ALA A 49 8.90 -53.12 36.59
C ALA A 49 9.60 -54.47 36.48
N LEU A 50 8.85 -55.56 36.35
CA LEU A 50 9.40 -56.90 36.19
C LEU A 50 10.09 -57.09 34.83
N LYS A 51 9.57 -56.50 33.76
CA LYS A 51 10.16 -56.58 32.41
C LYS A 51 11.54 -55.91 32.34
N HIS A 52 11.76 -54.84 33.12
CA HIS A 52 13.01 -54.07 33.12
C HIS A 52 13.79 -54.21 34.43
N LYS A 53 13.58 -55.32 35.15
CA LYS A 53 14.34 -55.68 36.34
C LYS A 53 15.74 -56.16 35.90
N GLY A 54 16.79 -55.49 36.39
CA GLY A 54 18.18 -55.89 36.16
C GLY A 54 18.58 -57.13 36.98
N SER A 55 19.78 -57.65 36.73
CA SER A 55 20.33 -58.82 37.42
C SER A 55 20.44 -58.66 38.93
N SER A 56 20.67 -57.44 39.43
CA SER A 56 20.71 -57.08 40.85
C SER A 56 19.32 -56.84 41.47
N GLY A 57 18.26 -56.97 40.68
CA GLY A 57 16.88 -56.80 41.10
C GLY A 57 16.36 -55.36 41.14
N THR A 58 17.16 -54.39 40.71
CA THR A 58 16.76 -52.99 40.56
C THR A 58 16.09 -52.74 39.21
N PHE A 59 15.28 -51.69 39.12
CA PHE A 59 14.68 -51.26 37.85
C PHE A 59 15.73 -50.53 37.01
N THR A 60 15.92 -50.96 35.76
CA THR A 60 17.04 -50.52 34.91
C THR A 60 16.63 -49.70 33.69
N SER A 61 15.33 -49.48 33.46
CA SER A 61 14.87 -48.65 32.33
C SER A 61 15.01 -47.16 32.64
N LEU A 62 15.42 -46.39 31.63
CA LEU A 62 15.44 -44.92 31.67
C LEU A 62 14.02 -44.35 31.51
N ASP A 63 13.79 -43.14 32.04
CA ASP A 63 12.53 -42.40 31.82
C ASP A 63 12.40 -41.99 30.34
N GLN A 64 11.31 -42.44 29.70
CA GLN A 64 10.97 -42.16 28.30
C GLN A 64 9.77 -41.21 28.16
N ARG A 65 9.25 -40.65 29.26
CA ARG A 65 8.18 -39.65 29.21
C ARG A 65 8.64 -38.44 28.39
N GLY A 66 7.78 -37.98 27.47
CA GLY A 66 8.05 -36.85 26.58
C GLY A 66 9.04 -37.12 25.42
N LYS A 67 9.63 -38.32 25.33
CA LYS A 67 10.62 -38.66 24.28
C LYS A 67 10.00 -39.30 23.02
N HIS A 68 8.69 -39.57 23.03
CA HIS A 68 7.98 -40.06 21.85
C HIS A 68 7.61 -38.90 20.92
N SER A 69 7.90 -39.05 19.62
CA SER A 69 7.37 -38.13 18.62
C SER A 69 5.85 -38.31 18.52
N PRO A 70 5.05 -37.23 18.56
CA PRO A 70 3.60 -37.34 18.39
C PRO A 70 3.25 -37.96 17.04
N ALA A 71 2.28 -38.88 17.01
CA ALA A 71 1.82 -39.51 15.77
C ALA A 71 1.30 -38.49 14.73
N ASN A 72 0.81 -37.34 15.21
CA ASN A 72 0.27 -36.26 14.38
C ASN A 72 1.32 -35.22 13.96
N LYS A 73 2.62 -35.49 14.16
CA LYS A 73 3.68 -34.55 13.78
C LYS A 73 3.78 -34.48 12.25
N THR A 74 3.59 -33.29 11.70
CA THR A 74 3.76 -33.04 10.26
C THR A 74 5.17 -33.42 9.80
N PRO A 75 5.33 -34.26 8.76
CA PRO A 75 6.63 -34.60 8.19
C PRO A 75 7.45 -33.38 7.78
N ALA A 76 8.78 -33.43 8.00
CA ALA A 76 9.70 -32.35 7.66
C ALA A 76 9.64 -31.95 6.17
N LEU A 77 9.45 -32.94 5.28
CA LEU A 77 9.29 -32.71 3.85
C LEU A 77 8.07 -31.83 3.53
N GLN A 78 6.94 -32.04 4.23
CA GLN A 78 5.74 -31.24 4.02
C GLN A 78 5.91 -29.82 4.57
N ILE A 79 6.64 -29.65 5.67
CA ILE A 79 7.00 -28.33 6.21
C ILE A 79 7.85 -27.56 5.19
N GLU A 80 8.83 -28.21 4.56
CA GLU A 80 9.63 -27.57 3.51
C GLU A 80 8.79 -27.22 2.27
N GLY A 81 7.83 -28.07 1.90
CA GLY A 81 6.85 -27.77 0.84
C GLY A 81 6.09 -26.46 1.10
N VAL A 82 5.65 -26.23 2.33
CA VAL A 82 5.01 -24.95 2.72
C VAL A 82 5.97 -23.77 2.56
N ARG A 83 7.23 -23.90 3.00
CA ARG A 83 8.23 -22.82 2.88
C ARG A 83 8.50 -22.47 1.42
N MET A 84 8.67 -23.48 0.58
CA MET A 84 8.90 -23.28 -0.85
C MET A 84 7.69 -22.63 -1.52
N HIS A 85 6.48 -23.03 -1.17
CA HIS A 85 5.25 -22.37 -1.64
C HIS A 85 5.21 -20.90 -1.26
N ILE A 86 5.43 -20.55 0.01
CA ILE A 86 5.39 -19.15 0.48
C ILE A 86 6.46 -18.32 -0.25
N ARG A 87 7.68 -18.85 -0.42
CA ARG A 87 8.77 -18.18 -1.17
C ARG A 87 8.48 -17.98 -2.65
N SER A 88 7.61 -18.80 -3.23
CA SER A 88 7.24 -18.70 -4.65
C SER A 88 6.31 -17.52 -4.97
N ILE A 89 5.65 -16.95 -3.95
CA ILE A 89 4.78 -15.79 -4.11
C ILE A 89 5.65 -14.52 -4.14
N PRO A 90 5.53 -13.66 -5.16
CA PRO A 90 6.28 -12.42 -5.23
C PRO A 90 5.90 -11.53 -4.04
N SER A 91 6.93 -11.03 -3.36
CA SER A 91 6.80 -10.08 -2.27
C SER A 91 7.52 -8.79 -2.62
N MET A 92 7.04 -7.68 -2.08
CA MET A 92 7.52 -6.34 -2.39
C MET A 92 7.93 -5.61 -1.11
N GLU A 93 8.90 -4.71 -1.23
CA GLU A 93 9.38 -3.89 -0.11
C GLU A 93 8.56 -2.61 0.02
N SER A 94 8.33 -2.13 1.24
CA SER A 94 7.77 -0.80 1.51
C SER A 94 8.89 0.26 1.52
N HIS A 95 8.69 1.37 0.80
CA HIS A 95 9.73 2.39 0.59
C HIS A 95 10.05 3.23 1.85
N TYR A 96 9.07 3.47 2.73
CA TYR A 96 9.22 4.38 3.89
C TYR A 96 9.74 3.73 5.18
N THR A 97 9.59 2.41 5.36
CA THR A 97 10.10 1.73 6.56
C THR A 97 11.48 1.12 6.37
N ARG A 98 12.34 1.73 5.53
CA ARG A 98 13.71 1.25 5.34
C ARG A 98 14.61 1.48 6.57
N LYS A 99 14.28 2.48 7.39
CA LYS A 99 14.98 2.70 8.68
C LYS A 99 14.53 1.72 9.76
N ASP A 100 13.26 1.31 9.76
CA ASP A 100 12.67 0.64 10.94
C ASP A 100 12.29 -0.85 10.73
N THR A 101 12.09 -1.34 9.50
CA THR A 101 11.67 -2.74 9.29
C THR A 101 12.21 -3.39 8.00
N GLN A 102 12.62 -4.65 8.07
CA GLN A 102 12.92 -5.49 6.89
C GLN A 102 11.69 -6.29 6.39
N ARG A 103 10.46 -5.86 6.75
CA ARG A 103 9.23 -6.61 6.42
C ARG A 103 8.89 -6.47 4.94
N LYS A 104 8.52 -7.59 4.30
CA LYS A 104 8.03 -7.61 2.91
C LYS A 104 6.52 -7.84 2.86
N TYR A 105 5.88 -7.37 1.80
CA TYR A 105 4.43 -7.40 1.65
C TYR A 105 4.00 -8.20 0.42
N LEU A 106 2.96 -9.02 0.62
CA LEU A 106 2.22 -9.74 -0.42
C LEU A 106 1.03 -8.90 -0.90
N ASP A 107 0.47 -9.27 -2.05
CA ASP A 107 -0.69 -8.62 -2.67
C ASP A 107 -1.87 -8.43 -1.70
N SER A 108 -2.57 -7.28 -1.80
CA SER A 108 -3.68 -6.92 -0.91
C SER A 108 -4.92 -7.82 -1.07
N GLY A 109 -5.06 -8.45 -2.23
CA GLY A 109 -6.11 -9.42 -2.51
C GLY A 109 -5.85 -10.80 -1.91
N LEU A 110 -4.65 -11.06 -1.39
CA LEU A 110 -4.27 -12.31 -0.75
C LEU A 110 -4.59 -12.33 0.75
N SER A 111 -4.74 -13.53 1.27
CA SER A 111 -4.74 -13.81 2.71
C SER A 111 -4.13 -15.20 2.93
N ILE A 112 -3.72 -15.52 4.17
CA ILE A 112 -3.23 -16.87 4.51
C ILE A 112 -4.26 -17.93 4.10
N ARG A 113 -5.55 -17.63 4.28
CA ARG A 113 -6.64 -18.52 3.91
C ARG A 113 -6.72 -18.72 2.39
N LYS A 114 -6.63 -17.66 1.59
CA LYS A 114 -6.59 -17.78 0.13
C LYS A 114 -5.34 -18.50 -0.36
N MET A 115 -4.18 -18.19 0.23
CA MET A 115 -2.92 -18.89 -0.08
C MET A 115 -3.05 -20.39 0.16
N HIS A 116 -3.58 -20.80 1.31
CA HIS A 116 -3.74 -22.21 1.66
C HIS A 116 -4.86 -22.92 0.88
N ARG A 117 -6.01 -22.27 0.68
CA ARG A 117 -7.18 -22.90 0.05
C ARG A 117 -7.11 -22.86 -1.48
N ASP A 118 -6.76 -21.71 -2.03
CA ASP A 118 -6.93 -21.42 -3.46
C ASP A 118 -5.65 -21.69 -4.25
N LEU A 119 -4.47 -21.63 -3.61
CA LEU A 119 -3.18 -21.66 -4.31
C LEU A 119 -2.29 -22.85 -3.95
N TYR A 120 -2.16 -23.15 -2.66
CA TYR A 120 -1.29 -24.21 -2.14
C TYR A 120 -1.61 -25.61 -2.67
N PRO A 121 -2.88 -26.06 -2.83
CA PRO A 121 -3.17 -27.41 -3.28
C PRO A 121 -2.67 -27.65 -4.72
N ALA A 122 -2.88 -26.68 -5.61
CA ALA A 122 -2.39 -26.73 -6.98
C ALA A 122 -0.85 -26.71 -7.03
N TRP A 123 -0.21 -25.91 -6.19
CA TRP A 123 1.25 -25.87 -6.07
C TRP A 123 1.82 -27.21 -5.58
N CYS A 124 1.20 -27.80 -4.55
CA CYS A 124 1.54 -29.12 -4.01
C CYS A 124 1.44 -30.22 -5.06
N GLN A 125 0.33 -30.25 -5.81
CA GLN A 125 0.13 -31.21 -6.89
C GLN A 125 1.23 -31.11 -7.95
N LYS A 126 1.60 -29.88 -8.33
CA LYS A 126 2.65 -29.62 -9.33
C LYS A 126 4.05 -30.05 -8.86
N HIS A 127 4.34 -29.94 -7.57
CA HIS A 127 5.68 -30.18 -7.01
C HIS A 127 5.80 -31.50 -6.22
N GLY A 128 4.77 -32.35 -6.24
CA GLY A 128 4.79 -33.67 -5.60
C GLY A 128 4.71 -33.64 -4.07
N TYR A 129 4.10 -32.61 -3.47
CA TYR A 129 3.88 -32.51 -2.03
C TYR A 129 2.43 -32.85 -1.66
N ALA A 130 2.23 -33.42 -0.47
CA ALA A 130 0.90 -33.55 0.11
C ALA A 130 0.54 -32.26 0.90
N PRO A 131 -0.68 -31.69 0.71
CA PRO A 131 -1.09 -30.50 1.43
C PRO A 131 -1.19 -30.73 2.94
N VAL A 132 -0.68 -29.77 3.72
CA VAL A 132 -0.86 -29.70 5.18
C VAL A 132 -2.15 -28.97 5.55
N SER A 133 -2.55 -29.03 6.82
CA SER A 133 -3.69 -28.26 7.33
C SER A 133 -3.41 -26.75 7.35
N GLU A 134 -4.47 -25.95 7.27
CA GLU A 134 -4.38 -24.47 7.31
C GLU A 134 -3.65 -24.00 8.58
N LYS A 135 -3.87 -24.69 9.72
CA LYS A 135 -3.21 -24.38 10.99
C LYS A 135 -1.69 -24.45 10.86
N VAL A 136 -1.17 -25.53 10.28
CA VAL A 136 0.28 -25.73 10.09
C VAL A 136 0.84 -24.68 9.12
N HIS A 137 0.16 -24.46 8.00
CA HIS A 137 0.55 -23.45 7.02
C HIS A 137 0.60 -22.04 7.63
N ARG A 138 -0.42 -21.68 8.43
CA ARG A 138 -0.51 -20.40 9.15
C ARG A 138 0.59 -20.25 10.20
N THR A 139 0.89 -21.31 10.97
CA THR A 139 1.98 -21.29 11.94
C THR A 139 3.30 -20.99 11.23
N ILE A 140 3.64 -21.74 10.18
CA ILE A 140 4.88 -21.54 9.41
C ILE A 140 4.95 -20.11 8.86
N PHE A 141 3.88 -19.62 8.23
CA PHE A 141 3.82 -18.26 7.71
C PHE A 141 4.10 -17.21 8.81
N ASN A 142 3.46 -17.33 9.98
CA ASN A 142 3.56 -16.32 11.03
C ASN A 142 4.87 -16.41 11.83
N THR A 143 5.48 -17.58 11.96
CA THR A 143 6.68 -17.77 12.80
C THR A 143 7.99 -17.73 12.02
N GLU A 144 7.99 -18.11 10.74
CA GLU A 144 9.22 -18.24 9.95
C GLU A 144 9.41 -17.14 8.90
N PHE A 145 8.35 -16.40 8.54
CA PHE A 145 8.40 -15.37 7.52
C PHE A 145 8.07 -13.99 8.07
N ASN A 146 8.92 -13.01 7.77
CA ASN A 146 8.63 -11.59 8.00
C ASN A 146 7.80 -11.02 6.84
N LEU A 147 6.62 -11.61 6.60
CA LEU A 147 5.71 -11.24 5.52
C LEU A 147 4.41 -10.64 6.08
N GLY A 148 3.90 -9.58 5.45
CA GLY A 148 2.57 -9.03 5.67
C GLY A 148 1.72 -9.09 4.41
N PHE A 149 0.40 -8.95 4.54
CA PHE A 149 -0.46 -8.62 3.40
C PHE A 149 -0.53 -7.11 3.29
N HIS A 150 -0.36 -6.57 2.09
CA HIS A 150 -0.50 -5.15 1.86
C HIS A 150 -1.95 -4.74 2.18
N GLN A 151 -2.17 -4.05 3.28
CA GLN A 151 -3.46 -3.42 3.55
C GLN A 151 -3.36 -1.98 3.09
N PRO A 152 -4.19 -1.54 2.12
CA PRO A 152 -4.40 -0.12 1.92
C PRO A 152 -4.81 0.44 3.29
N LYS A 153 -4.02 1.38 3.82
CA LYS A 153 -4.42 2.06 5.06
C LYS A 153 -5.74 2.76 4.75
N LYS A 154 -6.73 2.60 5.61
CA LYS A 154 -7.87 3.52 5.61
C LYS A 154 -7.32 4.85 6.09
N ASP A 155 -7.61 5.93 5.38
CA ASP A 155 -7.17 7.28 5.73
C ASP A 155 -7.71 7.65 7.11
N ARG A 156 -6.86 7.45 8.11
CA ARG A 156 -7.05 7.98 9.45
C ARG A 156 -6.03 9.09 9.58
N CYS A 157 -6.49 10.27 9.95
CA CYS A 157 -5.58 11.36 10.25
C CYS A 157 -4.58 10.94 11.32
N LEU A 158 -3.28 11.08 11.00
CA LEU A 158 -2.20 10.72 11.90
C LEU A 158 -2.22 11.58 13.17
N ALA A 159 -2.50 12.88 13.04
CA ALA A 159 -2.58 13.81 14.17
C ALA A 159 -3.69 13.40 15.17
N CYS A 160 -4.89 13.08 14.67
CA CYS A 160 -5.98 12.57 15.52
C CYS A 160 -5.64 11.22 16.14
N THR A 161 -5.05 10.30 15.37
CA THR A 161 -4.63 8.99 15.89
C THR A 161 -3.55 9.14 16.97
N LYS A 162 -2.62 10.08 16.79
CA LYS A 162 -1.59 10.41 17.79
C LYS A 162 -2.24 10.91 19.07
N PHE A 163 -3.18 11.86 18.98
CA PHE A 163 -3.90 12.38 20.14
C PHE A 163 -4.74 11.31 20.86
N GLU A 164 -5.39 10.40 20.12
CA GLU A 164 -6.12 9.27 20.69
C GLU A 164 -5.21 8.35 21.51
N ASN A 165 -4.00 8.10 21.04
CA ASN A 165 -3.03 7.21 21.67
C ASN A 165 -2.25 7.83 22.84
N LEU A 166 -2.23 9.16 22.97
CA LEU A 166 -1.61 9.85 24.10
C LEU A 166 -2.47 9.72 25.37
N THR A 167 -1.81 9.66 26.54
CA THR A 167 -2.44 9.54 27.87
C THR A 167 -1.75 10.44 28.89
N GLY A 168 -2.49 10.90 29.91
CA GLY A 168 -1.94 11.74 30.98
C GLY A 168 -1.45 13.10 30.48
N ASP A 169 -0.38 13.60 31.07
CA ASP A 169 0.15 14.95 30.81
C ASP A 169 0.52 15.18 29.34
N ALA A 170 1.07 14.17 28.65
CA ALA A 170 1.41 14.27 27.23
C ALA A 170 0.18 14.49 26.33
N LYS A 171 -1.01 14.03 26.75
CA LYS A 171 -2.25 14.29 26.02
C LYS A 171 -2.73 15.73 26.21
N GLU A 172 -2.61 16.25 27.42
CA GLU A 172 -2.96 17.64 27.74
C GLU A 172 -2.04 18.63 27.02
N GLU A 173 -0.73 18.33 26.96
CA GLU A 173 0.25 19.14 26.24
C GLU A 173 -0.01 19.14 24.73
N PHE A 174 -0.45 18.02 24.15
CA PHE A 174 -0.75 17.94 22.72
C PHE A 174 -2.17 18.45 22.35
N ARG A 175 -3.04 18.71 23.34
CA ARG A 175 -4.42 19.15 23.10
C ARG A 175 -4.53 20.42 22.25
N PRO A 176 -3.76 21.51 22.52
CA PRO A 176 -3.82 22.72 21.69
C PRO A 176 -3.51 22.45 20.22
N ASN A 177 -2.47 21.64 19.94
CA ASN A 177 -2.09 21.29 18.57
C ASN A 177 -3.20 20.47 17.88
N HIS A 178 -3.87 19.59 18.62
CA HIS A 178 -5.00 18.82 18.09
C HIS A 178 -6.23 19.71 17.83
N GLU A 179 -6.53 20.66 18.71
CA GLU A 179 -7.61 21.65 18.50
C GLU A 179 -7.33 22.54 17.29
N GLU A 180 -6.09 23.01 17.13
CA GLU A 180 -5.66 23.78 15.95
C GLU A 180 -5.76 22.95 14.66
N HIS A 181 -5.41 21.66 14.72
CA HIS A 181 -5.59 20.72 13.61
C HIS A 181 -7.06 20.57 13.20
N LEU A 182 -7.97 20.42 14.18
CA LEU A 182 -9.42 20.36 13.91
C LEU A 182 -9.98 21.68 13.37
N LEU A 183 -9.47 22.81 13.85
CA LEU A 183 -9.84 24.12 13.33
C LEU A 183 -9.40 24.29 11.88
N ARG A 184 -8.15 23.92 11.54
CA ARG A 184 -7.66 23.97 10.14
C ARG A 184 -8.48 23.08 9.21
N LYS A 185 -8.91 21.91 9.70
CA LYS A 185 -9.86 21.05 8.97
C LYS A 185 -11.17 21.79 8.67
N GLU A 186 -11.78 22.41 9.67
CA GLU A 186 -13.05 23.15 9.50
C GLU A 186 -12.89 24.36 8.55
N GLU A 187 -11.78 25.08 8.66
CA GLU A 187 -11.43 26.18 7.73
C GLU A 187 -11.34 25.70 6.29
N SER A 188 -10.67 24.57 6.04
CA SER A 188 -10.52 24.02 4.69
C SER A 188 -11.86 23.57 4.09
N ALA A 189 -12.74 22.97 4.91
CA ALA A 189 -14.07 22.57 4.47
C ALA A 189 -14.95 23.79 4.16
N THR A 190 -14.96 24.78 5.05
CA THR A 190 -15.74 26.02 4.88
C THR A 190 -15.28 26.79 3.65
N MET A 191 -13.96 26.92 3.43
CA MET A 191 -13.39 27.58 2.25
C MET A 191 -13.79 26.86 0.96
N LYS A 192 -13.77 25.52 0.96
CA LYS A 192 -14.17 24.72 -0.20
C LYS A 192 -15.65 24.91 -0.53
N ASP A 193 -16.51 24.90 0.48
CA ASP A 193 -17.95 25.12 0.29
C ASP A 193 -18.26 26.56 -0.17
N ALA A 194 -17.51 27.55 0.32
CA ALA A 194 -17.60 28.93 -0.13
C ALA A 194 -17.19 29.08 -1.60
N ASP A 195 -16.02 28.54 -2.00
CA ASP A 195 -15.56 28.58 -3.39
C ASP A 195 -16.52 27.82 -4.33
N LYS A 196 -17.01 26.66 -3.90
CA LYS A 196 -18.02 25.90 -4.64
C LYS A 196 -19.27 26.73 -4.89
N THR A 197 -19.76 27.42 -3.86
CA THR A 197 -20.91 28.32 -3.98
C THR A 197 -20.59 29.52 -4.88
N ALA A 198 -19.36 30.05 -4.83
CA ALA A 198 -18.92 31.12 -5.72
C ALA A 198 -18.90 30.67 -7.19
N SER A 199 -18.33 29.49 -7.49
CA SER A 199 -18.29 28.96 -8.87
C SER A 199 -19.67 28.70 -9.46
N ALA A 200 -20.67 28.38 -8.63
CA ALA A 200 -22.05 28.22 -9.10
C ALA A 200 -22.68 29.55 -9.54
N ASN A 201 -22.15 30.69 -9.07
CA ASN A 201 -22.67 32.03 -9.34
C ASN A 201 -21.78 32.85 -10.30
N ASP A 202 -20.52 32.46 -10.51
CA ASP A 202 -19.57 33.13 -11.39
C ASP A 202 -19.15 32.23 -12.56
N PRO A 203 -19.60 32.50 -13.79
CA PRO A 203 -19.26 31.70 -14.96
C PRO A 203 -17.79 31.80 -15.39
N ASN A 204 -16.99 32.69 -14.78
CA ASN A 204 -15.57 32.85 -15.05
C ASN A 204 -14.67 32.11 -14.03
N LEU A 205 -15.27 31.56 -12.97
CA LEU A 205 -14.59 30.86 -11.89
C LEU A 205 -14.82 29.35 -11.99
N GLN A 206 -13.75 28.60 -12.24
CA GLN A 206 -13.77 27.15 -12.21
C GLN A 206 -13.20 26.63 -10.88
N VAL A 207 -13.98 25.85 -10.14
CA VAL A 207 -13.50 25.17 -8.92
C VAL A 207 -13.35 23.68 -9.17
N ILE A 208 -12.16 23.15 -8.87
CA ILE A 208 -11.84 21.75 -9.05
C ILE A 208 -11.31 21.10 -7.77
N THR A 209 -11.56 19.80 -7.61
CA THR A 209 -10.78 18.94 -6.72
C THR A 209 -10.01 17.94 -7.57
N PHE A 210 -8.80 17.57 -7.14
CA PHE A 210 -8.04 16.54 -7.85
C PHE A 210 -7.27 15.66 -6.89
N ASP A 211 -7.09 14.39 -7.27
CA ASP A 211 -6.34 13.41 -6.52
C ASP A 211 -5.84 12.28 -7.42
N LEU A 212 -4.82 11.56 -6.95
CA LEU A 212 -4.27 10.41 -7.65
C LEU A 212 -4.85 9.11 -7.07
N HIS A 213 -5.61 8.38 -7.89
CA HIS A 213 -6.23 7.13 -7.46
C HIS A 213 -5.18 6.09 -7.05
N ALA A 214 -5.56 5.23 -6.10
CA ALA A 214 -4.83 4.02 -5.74
C ALA A 214 -4.42 3.23 -7.00
N VAL A 215 -3.19 2.70 -6.98
CA VAL A 215 -2.61 2.09 -8.17
C VAL A 215 -3.41 0.88 -8.64
N LEU A 216 -3.82 0.96 -9.91
CA LEU A 216 -4.52 -0.07 -10.63
C LEU A 216 -3.50 -1.09 -11.17
N GLN A 217 -3.92 -2.35 -11.32
CA GLN A 217 -3.03 -3.44 -11.75
C GLN A 217 -3.61 -4.19 -12.93
N THR A 218 -2.77 -4.52 -13.91
CA THR A 218 -3.14 -5.25 -15.13
C THR A 218 -2.18 -6.42 -15.36
N PRO A 219 -2.64 -7.65 -15.59
CA PRO A 219 -4.05 -8.05 -15.64
C PRO A 219 -4.70 -8.11 -14.25
N PHE A 220 -6.03 -8.01 -14.21
CA PHE A 220 -6.88 -8.18 -13.04
C PHE A 220 -7.98 -9.19 -13.37
N THR A 221 -7.89 -10.39 -12.81
CA THR A 221 -8.86 -11.48 -12.99
C THR A 221 -8.97 -12.31 -11.71
N ASP A 222 -9.94 -13.23 -11.68
CA ASP A 222 -10.13 -14.17 -10.57
C ASP A 222 -9.16 -15.39 -10.61
N VAL A 223 -8.24 -15.43 -11.59
CA VAL A 223 -7.34 -16.58 -11.75
C VAL A 223 -6.23 -16.54 -10.69
N GLY A 224 -6.13 -17.60 -9.89
CA GLY A 224 -5.18 -17.69 -8.78
C GLY A 224 -3.70 -17.54 -9.18
N LEU A 225 -3.32 -17.86 -10.43
CA LEU A 225 -1.96 -17.66 -10.94
C LEU A 225 -1.51 -16.19 -10.88
N LEU A 226 -2.42 -15.22 -10.98
CA LEU A 226 -2.07 -13.80 -10.94
C LEU A 226 -1.42 -13.40 -9.60
N TYR A 227 -1.73 -14.11 -8.52
CA TYR A 227 -1.14 -13.86 -7.22
C TYR A 227 0.35 -14.25 -7.13
N TYR A 228 0.82 -15.11 -8.05
CA TYR A 228 2.21 -15.52 -8.14
C TYR A 228 3.04 -14.68 -9.12
N LYS A 229 2.43 -13.67 -9.73
CA LYS A 229 2.98 -12.97 -10.88
C LYS A 229 2.98 -11.47 -10.65
N ARG A 230 4.05 -10.80 -11.09
CA ARG A 230 4.10 -9.34 -11.11
C ARG A 230 3.16 -8.81 -12.17
N LYS A 231 2.37 -7.80 -11.82
CA LYS A 231 1.38 -7.16 -12.69
C LYS A 231 1.87 -5.78 -13.11
N LEU A 232 1.40 -5.30 -14.26
CA LEU A 232 1.66 -3.95 -14.75
C LEU A 232 0.89 -2.94 -13.90
N SER A 233 1.56 -1.89 -13.44
CA SER A 233 0.93 -0.78 -12.72
C SER A 233 0.30 0.21 -13.71
N VAL A 234 -0.92 0.65 -13.39
CA VAL A 234 -1.65 1.69 -14.11
C VAL A 234 -2.05 2.77 -13.12
N TYR A 235 -1.77 4.01 -13.48
CA TYR A 235 -2.04 5.20 -12.67
C TYR A 235 -3.25 5.92 -13.25
N ASN A 236 -4.04 6.53 -12.37
CA ASN A 236 -5.24 7.29 -12.73
C ASN A 236 -5.27 8.59 -11.93
N PHE A 237 -4.96 9.71 -12.56
CA PHE A 237 -5.13 11.03 -11.95
C PHE A 237 -6.52 11.55 -12.27
N THR A 238 -7.26 11.97 -11.25
CA THR A 238 -8.65 12.40 -11.42
C THR A 238 -8.82 13.87 -11.09
N ILE A 239 -9.64 14.55 -11.88
CA ILE A 239 -10.06 15.93 -11.65
C ILE A 239 -11.59 15.96 -11.64
N TYR A 240 -12.16 16.67 -10.69
CA TYR A 240 -13.60 16.85 -10.57
C TYR A 240 -13.97 18.33 -10.54
N GLU A 241 -14.86 18.74 -11.44
CA GLU A 241 -15.44 20.09 -11.50
C GLU A 241 -16.64 20.20 -10.56
N GLN A 242 -16.62 21.18 -9.66
CA GLN A 242 -17.67 21.32 -8.63
C GLN A 242 -19.02 21.79 -9.18
N ASP A 243 -18.96 22.71 -10.14
CA ASP A 243 -20.08 23.39 -10.78
C ASP A 243 -20.74 22.48 -11.83
N THR A 244 -19.99 22.01 -12.82
CA THR A 244 -20.51 21.19 -13.93
C THR A 244 -20.73 19.73 -13.55
N ARG A 245 -20.11 19.29 -12.44
CA ARG A 245 -20.04 17.88 -12.00
C ARG A 245 -19.36 16.95 -13.00
N LYS A 246 -18.60 17.48 -13.95
CA LYS A 246 -17.75 16.68 -14.85
C LYS A 246 -16.58 16.09 -14.08
N GLY A 247 -16.22 14.86 -14.44
CA GLY A 247 -15.07 14.17 -13.89
C GLY A 247 -14.15 13.74 -15.02
N TYR A 248 -12.86 13.98 -14.86
CA TYR A 248 -11.81 13.64 -15.82
C TYR A 248 -10.91 12.57 -15.20
N CYS A 249 -10.53 11.57 -15.98
CA CYS A 249 -9.59 10.52 -15.61
C CYS A 249 -8.43 10.53 -16.62
N TYR A 250 -7.23 10.79 -16.12
CA TYR A 250 -5.98 10.73 -16.88
C TYR A 250 -5.30 9.40 -16.55
N LEU A 251 -5.31 8.47 -17.50
CA LEU A 251 -4.81 7.11 -17.33
C LEU A 251 -3.47 6.93 -18.04
N TRP A 252 -2.49 6.35 -17.34
CA TRP A 252 -1.25 5.90 -17.97
C TRP A 252 -0.65 4.70 -17.25
N PRO A 253 -0.08 3.72 -17.99
CA PRO A 253 0.69 2.65 -17.39
C PRO A 253 2.10 3.11 -17.01
N GLU A 254 2.75 2.35 -16.12
CA GLU A 254 4.17 2.55 -15.75
C GLU A 254 5.14 2.48 -16.94
N SER A 255 4.71 1.89 -18.07
CA SER A 255 5.47 1.87 -19.32
C SER A 255 5.39 3.18 -20.11
N GLU A 256 4.50 4.12 -19.75
CA GLU A 256 4.36 5.40 -20.43
C GLU A 256 4.78 6.58 -19.55
N GLY A 257 4.65 6.48 -18.22
CA GLY A 257 5.06 7.54 -17.30
C GLY A 257 5.26 7.03 -15.88
N LYS A 258 5.94 7.82 -15.04
CA LYS A 258 6.10 7.50 -13.61
C LYS A 258 4.90 8.02 -12.81
N ARG A 259 4.98 7.96 -11.48
CA ARG A 259 3.95 8.42 -10.55
C ARG A 259 4.45 9.63 -9.74
N GLY A 260 5.00 10.65 -10.41
CA GLY A 260 5.63 11.80 -9.77
C GLY A 260 5.01 13.14 -10.16
N ALA A 261 5.57 14.21 -9.60
CA ALA A 261 5.11 15.58 -9.82
C ALA A 261 5.07 16.01 -11.29
N ASN A 262 5.97 15.51 -12.15
CA ASN A 262 5.98 15.85 -13.58
C ASN A 262 4.71 15.34 -14.28
N GLU A 263 4.26 14.13 -13.96
CA GLU A 263 3.04 13.57 -14.54
C GLU A 263 1.80 14.34 -14.07
N ILE A 264 1.72 14.63 -12.77
CA ILE A 264 0.62 15.39 -12.18
C ILE A 264 0.54 16.80 -12.79
N ALA A 265 1.67 17.51 -12.84
CA ALA A 265 1.75 18.83 -13.46
C ALA A 265 1.38 18.81 -14.95
N SER A 266 1.74 17.75 -15.69
CA SER A 266 1.36 17.60 -17.10
C SER A 266 -0.15 17.43 -17.25
N CYS A 267 -0.77 16.61 -16.40
CA CYS A 267 -2.23 16.42 -16.41
C CYS A 267 -2.97 17.72 -16.05
N LEU A 268 -2.51 18.44 -15.02
CA LEU A 268 -3.07 19.73 -14.64
C LEU A 268 -2.95 20.75 -15.78
N LEU A 269 -1.78 20.85 -16.42
CA LEU A 269 -1.59 21.74 -17.55
C LEU A 269 -2.48 21.36 -18.75
N SER A 270 -2.66 20.05 -19.01
CA SER A 270 -3.58 19.56 -20.03
C SER A 270 -5.02 19.97 -19.75
N TYR A 271 -5.46 19.82 -18.50
CA TYR A 271 -6.79 20.27 -18.07
C TYR A 271 -6.97 21.79 -18.23
N LEU A 272 -6.02 22.58 -17.74
CA LEU A 272 -6.07 24.05 -17.85
C LEU A 272 -6.13 24.52 -19.31
N ARG A 273 -5.45 23.82 -20.23
CA ARG A 273 -5.52 24.07 -21.68
C ARG A 273 -6.88 23.72 -22.29
N SER A 274 -7.60 22.75 -21.72
CA SER A 274 -8.94 22.37 -22.20
C SER A 274 -10.06 23.26 -21.68
N LEU A 275 -9.78 24.15 -20.71
CA LEU A 275 -10.79 25.03 -20.15
C LEU A 275 -11.33 26.00 -21.21
N PRO A 276 -12.63 26.33 -21.14
CA PRO A 276 -13.22 27.22 -22.13
C PRO A 276 -12.72 28.66 -21.94
N PRO A 277 -12.71 29.50 -23.00
CA PRO A 277 -12.08 30.82 -22.98
C PRO A 277 -12.66 31.82 -21.97
N ASN A 278 -13.88 31.59 -21.48
CA ASN A 278 -14.54 32.42 -20.47
C ASN A 278 -13.97 32.21 -19.05
N ILE A 279 -13.26 31.11 -18.80
CA ILE A 279 -12.68 30.86 -17.47
C ILE A 279 -11.41 31.69 -17.31
N HIS A 280 -11.46 32.60 -16.34
CA HIS A 280 -10.36 33.50 -16.00
C HIS A 280 -9.71 33.16 -14.66
N HIS A 281 -10.45 32.50 -13.76
CA HIS A 281 -9.97 32.11 -12.45
C HIS A 281 -10.20 30.62 -12.24
N VAL A 282 -9.14 29.88 -11.90
CA VAL A 282 -9.23 28.48 -11.50
C VAL A 282 -8.81 28.35 -10.04
N THR A 283 -9.68 27.75 -9.22
CA THR A 283 -9.36 27.37 -7.84
C THR A 283 -9.37 25.86 -7.71
N SER A 284 -8.28 25.30 -7.20
CA SER A 284 -8.09 23.87 -7.05
C SER A 284 -7.90 23.50 -5.58
N PHE A 285 -8.46 22.36 -5.19
CA PHE A 285 -8.26 21.73 -3.89
C PHE A 285 -7.58 20.37 -4.05
N SER A 286 -6.47 20.17 -3.37
CA SER A 286 -5.71 18.91 -3.38
C SER A 286 -5.22 18.51 -1.99
N ASP A 287 -4.68 17.30 -1.87
CA ASP A 287 -3.93 16.88 -0.69
C ASP A 287 -2.60 17.67 -0.55
N THR A 288 -1.93 17.50 0.60
CA THR A 288 -0.62 18.10 0.89
C THR A 288 0.57 17.23 0.47
N CYS A 289 0.38 16.23 -0.40
CA CYS A 289 1.43 15.28 -0.78
C CYS A 289 2.59 16.01 -1.46
N THR A 290 3.77 16.01 -0.83
CA THR A 290 4.95 16.74 -1.30
C THR A 290 5.48 16.17 -2.61
N GLY A 291 5.56 14.85 -2.73
CA GLY A 291 6.07 14.17 -3.92
C GLY A 291 5.21 14.36 -5.18
N GLN A 292 3.94 14.74 -5.02
CA GLN A 292 2.98 14.82 -6.12
C GLN A 292 2.45 16.25 -6.33
N ASN A 293 1.91 16.88 -5.29
CA ASN A 293 1.11 18.11 -5.40
C ASN A 293 1.81 19.33 -4.82
N ARG A 294 2.27 19.27 -3.55
CA ARG A 294 2.89 20.39 -2.85
C ARG A 294 4.39 20.44 -3.10
N ASN A 295 4.78 20.78 -4.32
CA ASN A 295 6.17 20.92 -4.73
C ASN A 295 6.40 22.03 -5.75
N VAL A 296 7.68 22.33 -5.96
CA VAL A 296 8.15 23.37 -6.88
C VAL A 296 7.87 23.04 -8.36
N HIS A 297 7.73 21.76 -8.73
CA HIS A 297 7.46 21.38 -10.12
C HIS A 297 6.01 21.73 -10.50
N VAL A 298 5.05 21.40 -9.64
CA VAL A 298 3.64 21.80 -9.83
C VAL A 298 3.50 23.31 -9.77
N ALA A 299 4.16 23.98 -8.82
CA ALA A 299 4.16 25.45 -8.76
C ALA A 299 4.73 26.08 -10.05
N ALA A 300 5.83 25.53 -10.61
CA ALA A 300 6.38 25.99 -11.88
C ALA A 300 5.41 25.76 -13.05
N ALA A 301 4.67 24.66 -13.05
CA ALA A 301 3.66 24.36 -14.06
C ALA A 301 2.49 25.34 -14.02
N LEU A 302 1.98 25.67 -12.83
CA LEU A 302 0.89 26.64 -12.67
C LEU A 302 1.36 28.06 -13.00
N LEU A 303 2.57 28.43 -12.60
CA LEU A 303 3.18 29.71 -12.98
C LEU A 303 3.36 29.82 -14.51
N TYR A 304 3.80 28.74 -15.15
CA TYR A 304 3.89 28.65 -16.61
C TYR A 304 2.52 28.77 -17.28
N ALA A 305 1.51 28.07 -16.76
CA ALA A 305 0.15 28.08 -17.30
C ALA A 305 -0.41 29.50 -17.35
N VAL A 306 -0.28 30.25 -16.25
CA VAL A 306 -0.74 31.64 -16.15
C VAL A 306 0.00 32.60 -17.10
N ARG A 307 1.26 32.30 -17.44
CA ARG A 307 2.04 33.10 -18.40
C ARG A 307 1.66 32.84 -19.86
N VAL A 308 1.28 31.61 -20.19
CA VAL A 308 1.12 31.16 -21.58
C VAL A 308 -0.35 31.06 -22.00
N LEU A 309 -1.27 30.80 -21.07
CA LEU A 309 -2.68 30.69 -21.38
C LEU A 309 -3.33 32.09 -21.40
N ASP A 310 -4.03 32.40 -22.49
CA ASP A 310 -4.60 33.73 -22.69
C ASP A 310 -5.78 34.00 -21.78
N ASN A 311 -6.63 33.00 -21.59
CA ASN A 311 -7.84 33.09 -20.78
C ASN A 311 -7.57 33.13 -19.27
N ILE A 312 -6.56 32.42 -18.77
CA ILE A 312 -6.38 32.25 -17.32
C ILE A 312 -5.56 33.41 -16.72
N HIS A 313 -6.20 34.16 -15.83
CA HIS A 313 -5.58 35.30 -15.13
C HIS A 313 -5.10 34.94 -13.72
N THR A 314 -5.86 34.07 -13.03
CA THR A 314 -5.60 33.69 -11.65
C THR A 314 -5.70 32.18 -11.49
N ILE A 315 -4.70 31.57 -10.84
CA ILE A 315 -4.78 30.19 -10.36
C ILE A 315 -4.55 30.17 -8.85
N ASP A 316 -5.51 29.60 -8.13
CA ASP A 316 -5.41 29.31 -6.70
C ASP A 316 -5.28 27.80 -6.49
N GLN A 317 -4.20 27.37 -5.84
CA GLN A 317 -4.03 26.00 -5.36
C GLN A 317 -4.11 26.00 -3.83
N LYS A 318 -5.21 25.46 -3.32
CA LYS A 318 -5.51 25.34 -1.89
C LYS A 318 -5.31 23.90 -1.46
N PHE A 319 -4.73 23.70 -0.28
CA PHE A 319 -4.44 22.37 0.25
C PHE A 319 -5.38 22.01 1.40
N MET A 320 -5.95 20.81 1.33
CA MET A 320 -6.82 20.27 2.38
C MET A 320 -6.00 19.80 3.59
N GLU A 321 -6.65 19.70 4.76
CA GLU A 321 -6.01 19.12 5.93
C GLU A 321 -5.88 17.60 5.80
N SER A 322 -4.69 17.10 6.09
CA SER A 322 -4.28 15.70 5.93
C SER A 322 -5.16 14.74 6.73
N GLY A 323 -5.56 13.63 6.11
CA GLY A 323 -6.45 12.60 6.70
C GLY A 323 -7.87 13.05 7.04
N HIS A 324 -8.30 14.23 6.58
CA HIS A 324 -9.66 14.76 6.78
C HIS A 324 -10.31 15.32 5.50
N SER A 325 -9.64 15.19 4.37
CA SER A 325 -10.15 15.59 3.06
C SER A 325 -11.35 14.73 2.68
N SER A 326 -12.53 15.37 2.56
CA SER A 326 -13.69 14.80 1.88
C SER A 326 -13.71 15.41 0.47
N MET A 327 -13.11 14.73 -0.51
CA MET A 327 -13.06 15.24 -1.88
C MET A 327 -13.99 14.44 -2.80
N GLU A 328 -14.59 15.12 -3.78
CA GLU A 328 -15.51 14.49 -4.73
C GLU A 328 -14.80 13.47 -5.63
N VAL A 329 -13.49 13.62 -5.82
CA VAL A 329 -12.63 12.62 -6.45
C VAL A 329 -12.61 11.29 -5.70
N ASP A 330 -12.78 11.27 -4.37
CA ASP A 330 -12.92 10.01 -3.60
C ASP A 330 -14.19 9.25 -3.99
N SER A 331 -15.25 9.98 -4.37
CA SER A 331 -16.47 9.39 -4.93
C SER A 331 -16.23 8.81 -6.32
N MET A 332 -15.40 9.48 -7.14
CA MET A 332 -14.99 8.95 -8.45
C MET A 332 -14.20 7.64 -8.27
N HIS A 333 -13.21 7.62 -7.40
CA HIS A 333 -12.41 6.44 -7.05
C HIS A 333 -13.30 5.28 -6.56
N SER A 334 -14.21 5.58 -5.63
CA SER A 334 -15.18 4.59 -5.10
C SER A 334 -16.09 4.02 -6.18
N ALA A 335 -16.52 4.84 -7.15
CA ALA A 335 -17.33 4.39 -8.28
C ALA A 335 -16.54 3.48 -9.21
N ILE A 336 -15.30 3.84 -9.54
CA ILE A 336 -14.39 3.04 -10.38
C ILE A 336 -14.09 1.70 -9.72
N GLU A 337 -13.80 1.68 -8.43
CA GLU A 337 -13.53 0.43 -7.69
C GLU A 337 -14.74 -0.50 -7.61
N ARG A 338 -15.95 0.06 -7.52
CA ARG A 338 -17.18 -0.72 -7.57
C ARG A 338 -17.40 -1.35 -8.94
N GLU A 339 -17.16 -0.60 -10.01
CA GLU A 339 -17.27 -1.09 -11.40
C GLU A 339 -16.23 -2.18 -11.70
N LYS A 340 -14.99 -1.97 -11.26
CA LYS A 340 -13.89 -2.93 -11.38
C LYS A 340 -14.24 -4.32 -10.82
N LYS A 341 -14.97 -4.41 -9.71
CA LYS A 341 -15.28 -5.71 -9.05
C LYS A 341 -16.08 -6.67 -9.92
N THR A 342 -16.79 -6.17 -10.93
CA THR A 342 -17.62 -6.98 -11.83
C THR A 342 -16.96 -7.26 -13.18
N GLN A 343 -15.74 -6.75 -13.41
CA GLN A 343 -15.06 -6.83 -14.70
C GLN A 343 -13.69 -7.50 -14.58
N LYS A 344 -13.23 -8.09 -15.67
CA LYS A 344 -11.87 -8.61 -15.83
C LYS A 344 -11.09 -7.62 -16.69
N VAL A 345 -9.80 -7.46 -16.40
CA VAL A 345 -8.90 -6.54 -17.09
C VAL A 345 -7.69 -7.33 -17.57
N TYR A 346 -7.44 -7.32 -18.86
CA TYR A 346 -6.34 -7.96 -19.56
C TYR A 346 -5.41 -6.96 -20.24
N ASN A 347 -5.84 -5.73 -20.51
CA ASN A 347 -4.97 -4.68 -21.02
C ASN A 347 -5.22 -3.32 -20.32
N THR A 348 -4.40 -2.33 -20.63
CA THR A 348 -4.49 -1.00 -19.99
C THR A 348 -5.67 -0.18 -20.51
N HIS A 349 -6.14 -0.44 -21.73
CA HIS A 349 -7.24 0.28 -22.36
C HIS A 349 -8.60 -0.03 -21.71
N GLU A 350 -8.78 -1.25 -21.22
CA GLU A 350 -9.99 -1.66 -20.50
C GLU A 350 -10.20 -0.85 -19.21
N TRP A 351 -9.14 -0.33 -18.58
CA TRP A 351 -9.30 0.63 -17.48
C TRP A 351 -10.03 1.89 -17.92
N ALA A 352 -9.79 2.37 -19.14
CA ALA A 352 -10.50 3.52 -19.67
C ALA A 352 -11.99 3.23 -19.87
N MET A 353 -12.32 1.99 -20.28
CA MET A 353 -13.71 1.55 -20.38
C MET A 353 -14.39 1.48 -19.00
N ILE A 354 -13.70 0.92 -18.00
CA ILE A 354 -14.18 0.88 -16.61
C ILE A 354 -14.43 2.29 -16.08
N CYS A 355 -13.49 3.22 -16.27
CA CYS A 355 -13.64 4.61 -15.85
C CYS A 355 -14.87 5.26 -16.52
N ARG A 356 -15.05 5.11 -17.84
CA ARG A 356 -16.22 5.66 -18.55
C ARG A 356 -17.55 5.07 -18.03
N ALA A 357 -17.57 3.79 -17.67
CA ALA A 357 -18.75 3.08 -17.18
C ALA A 357 -19.01 3.23 -15.66
N ALA A 358 -18.04 3.74 -14.89
CA ALA A 358 -18.08 3.72 -13.43
C ALA A 358 -19.25 4.50 -12.81
N ARG A 359 -19.66 5.59 -13.45
CA ARG A 359 -20.75 6.44 -12.96
C ARG A 359 -22.09 5.89 -13.45
N ARG A 360 -22.85 5.29 -12.52
CA ARG A 360 -24.16 4.68 -12.77
C ARG A 360 -25.28 5.63 -12.34
N GLY A 361 -26.24 5.90 -13.23
CA GLY A 361 -27.43 6.71 -12.90
C GLY A 361 -28.06 7.38 -14.11
N LYS A 362 -29.38 7.61 -14.06
CA LYS A 362 -30.07 8.39 -15.10
C LYS A 362 -29.72 9.87 -14.91
N GLY A 363 -29.17 10.51 -15.95
CA GLY A 363 -28.79 11.93 -15.90
C GLY A 363 -27.38 12.22 -15.37
N THR A 364 -26.56 11.19 -15.13
CA THR A 364 -25.15 11.39 -14.77
C THR A 364 -24.28 11.56 -16.00
N ILE A 365 -23.33 12.49 -15.96
CA ILE A 365 -22.34 12.71 -17.03
C ILE A 365 -21.22 11.67 -16.87
N PRO A 366 -20.95 10.80 -17.87
CA PRO A 366 -19.84 9.87 -17.86
C PRO A 366 -18.50 10.57 -17.64
N TYR A 367 -17.51 9.88 -17.07
CA TYR A 367 -16.18 10.46 -16.92
C TYR A 367 -15.51 10.64 -18.28
N GLU A 368 -14.88 11.79 -18.49
CA GLU A 368 -14.01 12.01 -19.63
C GLU A 368 -12.68 11.30 -19.34
N VAL A 369 -12.22 10.45 -20.26
CA VAL A 369 -11.04 9.63 -20.02
C VAL A 369 -10.01 9.85 -21.10
N GLN A 370 -8.83 10.27 -20.68
CA GLN A 370 -7.66 10.51 -21.51
C GLN A 370 -6.57 9.47 -21.21
N GLU A 371 -6.17 8.73 -22.24
CA GLU A 371 -5.10 7.75 -22.14
C GLU A 371 -3.78 8.40 -22.56
N LEU A 372 -2.92 8.67 -21.58
CA LEU A 372 -1.68 9.40 -21.78
C LEU A 372 -0.53 8.46 -22.18
N LYS A 373 0.32 8.98 -23.04
CA LYS A 373 1.57 8.36 -23.50
C LYS A 373 2.77 9.15 -23.01
N HIS A 374 3.96 8.57 -23.11
CA HIS A 374 5.23 9.19 -22.73
C HIS A 374 5.45 10.60 -23.30
N ARG A 375 4.91 10.89 -24.49
CA ARG A 375 5.00 12.18 -25.18
C ARG A 375 4.14 13.29 -24.56
N ASP A 376 3.14 12.92 -23.76
CA ASP A 376 2.19 13.86 -23.15
C ASP A 376 2.75 14.44 -21.83
N PHE A 377 3.88 13.92 -21.34
CA PHE A 377 4.53 14.34 -20.12
C PHE A 377 5.69 15.30 -20.35
N TYR A 378 5.72 16.40 -19.59
CA TYR A 378 6.75 17.43 -19.66
C TYR A 378 7.68 17.44 -18.44
N ASP A 379 8.88 17.97 -18.63
CA ASP A 379 9.93 18.07 -17.61
C ASP A 379 9.81 19.39 -16.82
N PHE A 380 8.96 19.37 -15.79
CA PHE A 380 8.75 20.52 -14.91
C PHE A 380 9.88 20.72 -13.90
N GLN A 381 10.73 19.71 -13.69
CA GLN A 381 11.95 19.88 -12.92
C GLN A 381 12.88 20.87 -13.62
N LYS A 382 13.20 20.64 -14.90
CA LYS A 382 14.00 21.60 -15.68
C LYS A 382 13.32 22.95 -15.82
N LEU A 383 12.00 22.98 -15.98
CA LEU A 383 11.25 24.24 -16.03
C LEU A 383 11.38 25.01 -14.70
N SER A 384 11.30 24.32 -13.57
CA SER A 384 11.44 24.96 -12.25
C SER A 384 12.85 25.53 -12.03
N GLU A 385 13.90 24.86 -12.53
CA GLU A 385 15.28 25.36 -12.48
C GLU A 385 15.45 26.65 -13.31
N GLN A 386 14.67 26.82 -14.38
CA GLN A 386 14.69 28.01 -15.22
C GLN A 386 13.81 29.14 -14.66
N LEU A 387 12.64 28.81 -14.12
CA LEU A 387 11.64 29.78 -13.69
C LEU A 387 11.79 30.21 -12.24
N ILE A 388 12.24 29.32 -11.36
CA ILE A 388 12.22 29.49 -9.90
C ILE A 388 13.63 29.40 -9.35
N SER A 389 14.31 30.56 -9.35
CA SER A 389 15.63 30.70 -8.74
C SER A 389 15.55 30.93 -7.22
N ASN A 390 14.52 31.66 -6.76
CA ASN A 390 14.25 31.85 -5.34
C ASN A 390 12.92 31.20 -4.93
N LYS A 391 13.02 30.38 -3.87
CA LYS A 391 11.90 29.66 -3.28
C LYS A 391 11.87 29.76 -1.75
N SER A 392 12.82 30.47 -1.14
CA SER A 392 13.06 30.37 0.30
C SER A 392 12.87 31.67 1.05
N ILE A 393 12.83 32.82 0.36
CA ILE A 393 12.78 34.13 0.98
C ILE A 393 11.71 34.97 0.29
N SER A 394 10.79 35.55 1.07
CA SER A 394 9.77 36.48 0.59
C SER A 394 10.38 37.84 0.22
N VAL A 395 9.58 38.68 -0.45
CA VAL A 395 9.98 40.07 -0.73
C VAL A 395 10.31 40.84 0.55
N ASP A 396 9.62 40.55 1.64
CA ASP A 396 9.84 41.18 2.97
C ASP A 396 11.00 40.54 3.77
N GLY A 397 11.75 39.61 3.17
CA GLY A 397 12.88 38.94 3.83
C GLY A 397 12.49 37.79 4.77
N LYS A 398 11.21 37.39 4.82
CA LYS A 398 10.76 36.25 5.64
C LYS A 398 11.16 34.92 4.99
N LYS A 399 11.63 33.97 5.80
CA LYS A 399 11.94 32.62 5.32
C LYS A 399 10.65 31.83 5.10
N ILE A 400 10.51 31.21 3.93
CA ILE A 400 9.32 30.45 3.54
C ILE A 400 9.53 28.97 3.77
N ASN A 401 8.62 28.34 4.52
CA ASN A 401 8.55 26.89 4.65
C ASN A 401 7.45 26.33 3.75
N TRP A 402 7.83 25.63 2.68
CA TRP A 402 6.89 25.01 1.73
C TRP A 402 5.94 23.99 2.38
N MET A 403 6.38 23.35 3.46
CA MET A 403 5.56 22.39 4.22
C MET A 403 4.44 23.06 5.00
N LYS A 404 4.54 24.36 5.26
CA LYS A 404 3.50 25.13 5.97
C LYS A 404 2.53 25.82 5.02
N ILE A 405 2.84 25.88 3.72
CA ILE A 405 1.98 26.54 2.74
C ILE A 405 0.68 25.75 2.57
N LYS A 406 -0.44 26.46 2.72
CA LYS A 406 -1.81 25.94 2.54
C LYS A 406 -2.52 26.57 1.33
N TRP A 407 -2.01 27.67 0.79
CA TRP A 407 -2.57 28.32 -0.39
C TRP A 407 -1.45 28.91 -1.25
N PHE A 408 -1.33 28.48 -2.51
CA PHE A 408 -0.59 29.21 -3.55
C PHE A 408 -1.53 29.98 -4.46
N ARG A 409 -1.15 31.20 -4.82
CA ARG A 409 -1.81 32.03 -5.82
C ARG A 409 -0.82 32.47 -6.88
N PHE A 410 -1.19 32.26 -8.13
CA PHE A 410 -0.43 32.66 -9.32
C PHE A 410 -1.25 33.65 -10.14
N LEU A 411 -0.65 34.78 -10.50
CA LEU A 411 -1.31 35.88 -11.20
C LEU A 411 -0.61 36.21 -12.50
N LYS A 412 -1.39 36.46 -13.56
CA LYS A 412 -0.87 36.81 -14.89
C LYS A 412 -0.15 38.15 -14.90
N GLU A 413 -0.64 39.08 -14.09
CA GLU A 413 -0.04 40.40 -13.88
C GLU A 413 1.31 40.34 -13.14
N LYS A 414 1.54 39.28 -12.36
CA LYS A 414 2.77 39.06 -11.59
C LYS A 414 3.49 37.79 -12.07
N PRO A 415 3.97 37.73 -13.31
CA PRO A 415 4.53 36.50 -13.87
C PRO A 415 5.80 36.05 -13.15
N SER A 416 6.52 36.95 -12.47
CA SER A 416 7.79 36.65 -11.77
C SER A 416 7.64 36.45 -10.27
N SER A 417 6.42 36.31 -9.76
CA SER A 417 6.15 36.05 -8.35
C SER A 417 5.07 34.99 -8.19
N PHE A 418 5.11 34.26 -7.08
CA PHE A 418 3.93 33.58 -6.56
C PHE A 418 3.57 34.18 -5.21
N LEU A 419 2.29 34.10 -4.85
CA LEU A 419 1.76 34.51 -3.56
C LEU A 419 1.42 33.26 -2.76
N CYS A 420 1.69 33.26 -1.45
CA CYS A 420 1.33 32.13 -0.60
C CYS A 420 0.76 32.53 0.75
N LYS A 421 -0.03 31.64 1.36
CA LYS A 421 -0.47 31.71 2.76
C LYS A 421 -0.14 30.42 3.49
N GLU A 422 0.19 30.55 4.78
CA GLU A 422 0.40 29.40 5.66
C GLU A 422 -0.92 28.91 6.25
N ARG A 423 -1.91 29.80 6.41
CA ARG A 423 -3.30 29.45 6.77
C ARG A 423 -4.27 29.92 5.70
N LEU A 424 -5.33 29.15 5.48
CA LEU A 424 -6.36 29.50 4.49
C LEU A 424 -7.10 30.80 4.84
N THR A 425 -7.18 31.12 6.13
CA THR A 425 -7.88 32.27 6.70
C THR A 425 -6.99 33.50 6.90
N ASP A 426 -5.68 33.43 6.60
CA ASP A 426 -4.81 34.61 6.68
C ASP A 426 -5.32 35.71 5.77
N ASN A 427 -5.32 36.96 6.24
CA ASN A 427 -5.83 38.09 5.47
C ASN A 427 -4.90 38.44 4.30
N GLU A 428 -3.59 38.43 4.56
CA GLU A 428 -2.57 38.89 3.62
C GLU A 428 -1.83 37.72 2.96
N PHE A 429 -1.41 37.92 1.71
CA PHE A 429 -0.54 36.99 1.01
C PHE A 429 0.92 37.37 1.23
N ILE A 430 1.77 36.37 1.42
CA ILE A 430 3.22 36.53 1.40
C ILE A 430 3.68 36.42 -0.06
N GLU A 431 4.30 37.47 -0.59
CA GLU A 431 4.81 37.47 -1.96
C GLU A 431 6.25 36.92 -2.01
N VAL A 432 6.49 35.99 -2.94
CA VAL A 432 7.82 35.45 -3.23
C VAL A 432 8.16 35.73 -4.69
N ASN A 433 9.18 36.58 -4.90
CA ASN A 433 9.72 36.83 -6.23
C ASN A 433 10.66 35.68 -6.63
N VAL A 434 10.30 34.97 -7.70
CA VAL A 434 11.01 33.78 -8.17
C VAL A 434 12.26 34.08 -8.99
N ALA A 435 12.40 35.31 -9.48
CA ALA A 435 13.47 35.79 -10.36
C ALA A 435 14.74 36.25 -9.63
N CYS A 436 14.64 36.60 -8.34
CA CYS A 436 15.72 37.25 -7.59
C CYS A 436 16.27 36.35 -6.48
N THR A 437 17.56 35.98 -6.55
CA THR A 437 18.26 35.32 -5.43
C THR A 437 18.90 36.35 -4.49
N PRO A 438 18.61 36.32 -3.18
CA PRO A 438 19.36 37.11 -2.20
C PRO A 438 20.80 36.59 -2.10
N THR A 439 21.81 37.45 -2.28
CA THR A 439 23.21 37.07 -2.00
C THR A 439 23.57 37.42 -0.55
N ALA A 440 24.52 36.69 0.03
CA ALA A 440 25.00 36.82 1.42
C ALA A 440 25.54 38.22 1.83
N ARG A 441 25.49 39.23 0.95
CA ARG A 441 25.92 40.61 1.19
C ARG A 441 24.82 41.67 0.96
N GLY A 442 23.55 41.27 0.94
CA GLY A 442 22.42 42.23 0.82
C GLY A 442 22.27 42.89 -0.55
N ARG A 443 23.10 42.52 -1.55
CA ARG A 443 22.90 42.94 -2.94
C ARG A 443 21.96 41.96 -3.63
N GLN A 444 20.82 42.45 -4.11
CA GLN A 444 19.94 41.73 -5.03
C GLN A 444 20.70 41.50 -6.34
N ARG A 445 20.90 40.23 -6.71
CA ARG A 445 21.43 39.88 -8.01
C ARG A 445 20.21 39.60 -8.90
N HIS A 446 19.90 40.54 -9.79
CA HIS A 446 19.05 40.22 -10.94
C HIS A 446 19.82 39.22 -11.78
N ASN A 447 19.46 37.95 -11.71
CA ASN A 447 19.75 37.08 -12.84
C ASN A 447 18.89 37.62 -13.98
N ASN A 448 19.46 37.69 -15.20
CA ASN A 448 18.67 37.92 -16.41
C ASN A 448 17.66 36.77 -16.51
N VAL A 449 16.50 36.93 -15.89
CA VAL A 449 15.29 36.23 -16.31
C VAL A 449 15.05 36.78 -17.70
N GLN A 450 15.50 36.04 -18.70
CA GLN A 450 15.29 36.39 -20.08
C GLN A 450 13.79 36.66 -20.28
N GLN A 451 13.44 37.88 -20.67
CA GLN A 451 12.20 38.12 -21.40
C GLN A 451 12.20 37.23 -22.65
N PRO A 452 11.02 36.78 -23.09
CA PRO A 452 10.75 35.39 -23.41
C PRO A 452 11.54 34.92 -24.63
N GLN A 453 12.68 34.27 -24.40
CA GLN A 453 13.01 33.13 -25.25
C GLN A 453 11.89 32.12 -24.98
N THR A 454 11.19 31.72 -26.03
CA THR A 454 10.05 30.79 -26.03
C THR A 454 10.27 29.73 -24.96
N LEU A 455 9.53 29.79 -23.84
CA LEU A 455 9.62 28.80 -22.77
C LEU A 455 9.01 27.51 -23.32
N GLU A 456 9.83 26.76 -24.05
CA GLU A 456 9.45 25.49 -24.65
C GLU A 456 9.49 24.41 -23.58
N LEU A 457 8.32 23.83 -23.31
CA LEU A 457 8.23 22.66 -22.47
C LEU A 457 8.89 21.48 -23.17
N LYS A 458 9.93 20.93 -22.55
CA LYS A 458 10.58 19.71 -23.03
C LYS A 458 9.85 18.49 -22.50
N GLN A 459 9.72 17.46 -23.33
CA GLN A 459 9.21 16.17 -22.87
C GLN A 459 10.17 15.55 -21.87
N VAL A 460 9.63 15.00 -20.78
CA VAL A 460 10.45 14.28 -19.77
C VAL A 460 10.88 12.91 -20.29
N TYR A 461 10.08 12.30 -21.18
CA TYR A 461 10.34 10.99 -21.75
C TYR A 461 10.51 11.09 -23.27
N GLN A 462 11.60 10.52 -23.79
CA GLN A 462 11.84 10.44 -25.24
C GLN A 462 11.19 9.20 -25.88
N SER A 463 10.88 8.18 -25.08
CA SER A 463 10.21 6.97 -25.54
C SER A 463 9.53 6.26 -24.38
N SER A 464 8.72 5.25 -24.68
CA SER A 464 8.12 4.38 -23.65
C SER A 464 9.16 3.83 -22.67
N LEU A 465 8.79 3.79 -21.40
CA LEU A 465 9.61 3.32 -20.28
C LEU A 465 9.65 1.79 -20.23
N PRO A 466 10.81 1.20 -19.88
CA PRO A 466 10.89 -0.24 -19.68
C PRO A 466 10.29 -0.67 -18.34
N ILE A 467 9.78 -1.90 -18.29
CA ILE A 467 9.43 -2.62 -17.04
C ILE A 467 10.58 -3.54 -16.61
N THR A 468 10.52 -4.14 -15.42
CA THR A 468 11.56 -5.10 -15.02
C THR A 468 11.49 -6.35 -15.90
N THR A 469 12.64 -6.98 -16.18
CA THR A 469 12.66 -8.24 -16.92
C THR A 469 11.90 -9.35 -16.20
N ALA A 470 11.90 -9.34 -14.86
CA ALA A 470 11.13 -10.28 -14.06
C ALA A 470 9.62 -10.08 -14.24
N LYS A 471 9.15 -8.83 -14.24
CA LYS A 471 7.75 -8.50 -14.53
C LYS A 471 7.35 -8.90 -15.95
N LYS A 472 8.19 -8.60 -16.95
CA LYS A 472 7.92 -9.02 -18.33
C LYS A 472 7.82 -10.55 -18.45
N ALA A 473 8.75 -11.29 -17.86
CA ALA A 473 8.72 -12.76 -17.87
C ALA A 473 7.46 -13.31 -17.20
N ASP A 474 7.03 -12.71 -16.09
CA ASP A 474 5.79 -13.09 -15.41
C ASP A 474 4.54 -12.83 -16.27
N LEU A 475 4.46 -11.69 -16.96
CA LEU A 475 3.37 -11.36 -17.87
C LEU A 475 3.31 -12.28 -19.10
N ILE A 476 4.47 -12.59 -19.71
CA ILE A 476 4.54 -13.57 -20.82
C ILE A 476 4.14 -14.97 -20.33
N SER A 477 4.58 -15.36 -19.13
CA SER A 477 4.17 -16.62 -18.53
C SER A 477 2.65 -16.70 -18.29
N LEU A 478 1.96 -15.59 -18.01
CA LEU A 478 0.51 -15.57 -17.89
C LEU A 478 -0.20 -15.75 -19.25
N LEU A 479 0.38 -15.26 -20.35
CA LEU A 479 -0.09 -15.55 -21.71
C LEU A 479 0.09 -17.03 -22.05
N ASP A 480 1.28 -17.58 -21.82
CA ASP A 480 1.59 -18.96 -22.21
C ASP A 480 0.76 -20.00 -21.44
N ASN A 481 0.29 -19.66 -20.23
CA ASN A 481 -0.62 -20.51 -19.44
C ASN A 481 -2.11 -20.24 -19.73
N GLY A 482 -2.45 -19.39 -20.69
CA GLY A 482 -3.82 -19.04 -21.07
C GLY A 482 -4.59 -18.22 -20.02
N ALA A 483 -3.91 -17.67 -19.01
CA ALA A 483 -4.54 -16.80 -18.01
C ALA A 483 -4.84 -15.40 -18.58
N ILE A 484 -4.08 -14.98 -19.60
CA ILE A 484 -4.35 -13.83 -20.44
C ILE A 484 -4.74 -14.37 -21.83
N PRO A 485 -5.87 -13.94 -22.43
CA PRO A 485 -6.26 -14.35 -23.77
C PRO A 485 -5.22 -13.99 -24.84
N GLU A 486 -5.11 -14.82 -25.88
CA GLU A 486 -4.09 -14.69 -26.94
C GLU A 486 -4.19 -13.37 -27.72
N GLU A 487 -5.39 -12.77 -27.80
CA GLU A 487 -5.62 -11.46 -28.42
C GLU A 487 -4.78 -10.32 -27.81
N TYR A 488 -4.35 -10.46 -26.54
CA TYR A 488 -3.51 -9.49 -25.84
C TYR A 488 -2.01 -9.76 -25.98
N ARG A 489 -1.58 -10.82 -26.69
CA ARG A 489 -0.17 -11.21 -26.80
C ARG A 489 0.73 -10.07 -27.28
N LEU A 490 0.31 -9.37 -28.34
CA LEU A 490 1.11 -8.28 -28.93
C LEU A 490 1.35 -7.14 -27.94
N PHE A 491 0.37 -6.80 -27.12
CA PHE A 491 0.49 -5.75 -26.11
C PHE A 491 1.65 -6.07 -25.14
N TYR A 492 1.66 -7.26 -24.55
CA TYR A 492 2.67 -7.65 -23.56
C TYR A 492 4.05 -7.94 -24.16
N VAL A 493 4.11 -8.54 -25.35
CA VAL A 493 5.38 -8.82 -26.04
C VAL A 493 6.13 -7.53 -26.36
N ASN A 494 5.41 -6.48 -26.75
CA ASN A 494 5.99 -5.19 -27.14
C ASN A 494 6.44 -4.31 -25.95
N LEU A 495 6.12 -4.68 -24.69
CA LEU A 495 6.62 -3.96 -23.52
C LEU A 495 8.14 -4.03 -23.45
N LYS A 496 8.82 -2.88 -23.35
CA LYS A 496 10.27 -2.82 -23.16
C LYS A 496 10.64 -3.34 -21.77
N SER A 497 11.83 -3.91 -21.59
CA SER A 497 12.26 -4.39 -20.27
C SER A 497 13.74 -4.17 -19.96
N ARG A 498 14.09 -3.92 -18.68
CA ARG A 498 15.45 -3.70 -18.17
C ARG A 498 15.75 -4.59 -16.95
N ARG A 499 16.98 -5.10 -16.82
CA ARG A 499 17.39 -6.07 -15.76
C ARG A 499 17.74 -5.43 -14.42
N ASP A 500 18.25 -4.21 -14.46
CA ASP A 500 18.80 -3.43 -13.33
C ASP A 500 17.76 -2.57 -12.60
N MET A 501 16.48 -2.71 -12.94
CA MET A 501 15.38 -2.05 -12.25
C MET A 501 14.77 -2.96 -11.19
N ARG A 502 14.35 -2.38 -10.07
CA ARG A 502 13.64 -3.10 -8.99
C ARG A 502 12.14 -2.82 -9.09
N ASP A 503 11.32 -3.86 -8.90
CA ASP A 503 9.88 -3.70 -8.71
C ASP A 503 9.63 -3.19 -7.30
N ILE A 504 8.97 -2.03 -7.19
CA ILE A 504 8.64 -1.39 -5.91
C ILE A 504 7.12 -1.30 -5.84
N LEU A 505 6.53 -1.62 -4.68
CA LEU A 505 5.12 -1.32 -4.45
C LEU A 505 4.91 0.20 -4.62
N PRO A 506 3.86 0.62 -5.33
CA PRO A 506 3.46 2.01 -5.28
C PRO A 506 3.24 2.41 -3.82
N GLN A 507 3.87 3.50 -3.42
CA GLN A 507 3.74 4.05 -2.08
C GLN A 507 2.24 4.26 -1.77
N PRO A 508 1.70 3.86 -0.61
CA PRO A 508 0.59 4.63 -0.06
C PRO A 508 1.08 6.06 0.11
N ASP A 509 0.24 7.05 -0.17
CA ASP A 509 0.56 8.47 -0.03
C ASP A 509 0.99 8.70 1.43
N ALA A 510 2.30 8.71 1.65
CA ALA A 510 2.88 8.82 2.96
C ALA A 510 3.02 10.31 3.22
N GLU A 511 2.15 10.82 4.09
CA GLU A 511 2.34 12.10 4.75
C GLU A 511 3.73 12.06 5.42
N GLU A 512 4.69 12.82 4.89
CA GLU A 512 5.97 13.02 5.54
C GLU A 512 5.73 13.77 6.86
N GLU A 513 6.38 13.28 7.92
CA GLU A 513 6.27 13.79 9.28
C GLU A 513 6.44 15.32 9.34
N ASP A 514 5.49 16.02 9.96
CA ASP A 514 5.75 17.31 10.63
C ASP A 514 6.66 17.02 11.83
N VAL A 515 7.96 16.78 11.57
CA VAL A 515 8.97 16.82 12.63
C VAL A 515 9.26 18.29 12.88
N ASP A 516 8.45 18.89 13.75
CA ASP A 516 8.94 19.99 14.56
C ASP A 516 10.12 19.45 15.37
N LEU A 517 11.32 19.55 14.81
CA LEU A 517 12.53 19.57 15.60
C LEU A 517 12.43 20.84 16.44
N VAL A 518 11.91 20.68 17.65
CA VAL A 518 12.16 21.59 18.76
C VAL A 518 13.68 21.55 18.96
N GLU A 519 14.40 22.41 18.24
CA GLU A 519 15.76 22.78 18.60
C GLU A 519 15.67 23.57 19.90
N ALA A 520 16.05 22.91 20.98
CA ALA A 520 16.64 23.55 22.16
C ALA A 520 18.17 23.48 22.03
#